data_AF-A0A8T5U637-F1
#
_entry.id   AF-A0A8T5U637-F1
#
_cell.length_a   1.000
_cell.length_b   1.000
_cell.length_c   1.000
_cell.angle_alpha   90.00
_cell.angle_beta   90.00
_cell.angle_gamma   90.00
#
_symmetry.space_group_name_H-M   'P 1'
#
loop_
_entity.id
_entity.type
_entity.pdbx_description
1 polymer ?
#
loop_
_entity_poly.entity_id
_entity_poly.type
_entity_poly.pdbx_seq_one_letter_code
_entity_poly.pdbx_strand_id
1 'polypeptide(L)'
;RCTKFPARMAASIILNSMGLEESKKIFKKINLKNDLEYNDVELNAILSQYDHSTKSSNDQNIALTSSAGRIFDTISYLLGVSNIKTYRGEPAMRLEAFASKGNPDNIDLEVKYYKKDGRFFVNTSDIVCSVLNLIDNPNKNSQDIAAKFHIVFAEAFADIAILIADLNKIDKVGLTGGVAYNRLFSSTIKKTVQNEGLIFLEHNKIPPGDAGISIGQLIGGYFKCSY
;
A
#
# COMPACT_ATOMS: atom_id res chain seq x y z
N ARG A 1 -0.26 14.30 -9.52
CA ARG A 1 -1.13 13.58 -10.50
C ARG A 1 -1.34 12.11 -10.15
N CYS A 2 -0.33 11.38 -9.64
CA CYS A 2 -0.51 9.99 -9.12
C CYS A 2 -1.47 9.89 -7.93
N THR A 3 -1.88 11.02 -7.36
CA THR A 3 -2.97 11.10 -6.39
C THR A 3 -4.35 10.97 -7.02
N LYS A 4 -4.55 11.38 -8.29
CA LYS A 4 -5.85 11.36 -8.99
C LYS A 4 -6.05 10.12 -9.86
N PHE A 5 -4.97 9.65 -10.51
CA PHE A 5 -4.98 8.49 -11.40
C PHE A 5 -4.11 7.37 -10.79
N PRO A 6 -4.72 6.39 -10.10
CA PRO A 6 -4.03 5.22 -9.56
C PRO A 6 -3.18 4.46 -10.59
N ALA A 7 -3.61 4.45 -11.87
CA ALA A 7 -2.88 3.86 -12.99
C ALA A 7 -1.41 4.33 -13.08
N ARG A 8 -1.11 5.60 -12.76
CA ARG A 8 0.28 6.10 -12.74
C ARG A 8 1.13 5.43 -11.67
N MET A 9 0.55 5.20 -10.49
CA MET A 9 1.23 4.54 -9.38
C MET A 9 1.45 3.06 -9.68
N ALA A 10 0.43 2.40 -10.25
CA ALA A 10 0.55 1.03 -10.75
C ALA A 10 1.67 0.92 -11.79
N ALA A 11 1.70 1.82 -12.78
CA ALA A 11 2.75 1.85 -13.79
C ALA A 11 4.16 1.99 -13.18
N SER A 12 4.33 2.89 -12.22
CA SER A 12 5.62 3.10 -11.53
C SER A 12 6.09 1.85 -10.79
N ILE A 13 5.21 1.18 -10.03
CA ILE A 13 5.57 -0.02 -9.28
C ILE A 13 5.89 -1.17 -10.23
N ILE A 14 5.09 -1.37 -11.28
CA ILE A 14 5.29 -2.45 -12.26
C ILE A 14 6.62 -2.25 -13.01
N LEU A 15 6.91 -1.02 -13.47
CA LEU A 15 8.18 -0.67 -14.12
C LEU A 15 9.38 -1.00 -13.25
N ASN A 16 9.35 -0.58 -11.99
CA ASN A 16 10.45 -0.81 -11.05
C ASN A 16 10.65 -2.31 -10.72
N SER A 17 9.59 -3.12 -10.83
CA SER A 17 9.62 -4.54 -10.44
C SER A 17 10.01 -5.45 -11.60
N MET A 18 9.57 -5.14 -12.83
CA MET A 18 9.66 -6.05 -13.99
C MET A 18 10.48 -5.47 -15.15
N GLY A 19 10.91 -4.21 -15.06
CA GLY A 19 11.65 -3.53 -16.12
C GLY A 19 10.78 -3.11 -17.30
N LEU A 20 11.39 -2.41 -18.26
CA LEU A 20 10.67 -1.71 -19.32
C LEU A 20 9.89 -2.65 -20.27
N GLU A 21 10.53 -3.71 -20.74
CA GLU A 21 9.97 -4.57 -21.78
C GLU A 21 8.79 -5.42 -21.28
N GLU A 22 8.89 -5.97 -20.07
CA GLU A 22 7.80 -6.76 -19.49
C GLU A 22 6.63 -5.87 -19.06
N SER A 23 6.93 -4.70 -18.50
CA SER A 23 5.90 -3.71 -18.13
C SER A 23 5.06 -3.27 -19.32
N LYS A 24 5.67 -3.07 -20.50
CA LYS A 24 4.93 -2.73 -21.73
C LYS A 24 3.90 -3.80 -22.11
N LYS A 25 4.21 -5.09 -21.90
CA LYS A 25 3.25 -6.18 -22.18
C LYS A 25 2.07 -6.12 -21.23
N ILE A 26 2.34 -5.92 -19.94
CA ILE A 26 1.30 -5.78 -18.91
C ILE A 26 0.42 -4.56 -19.19
N PHE A 27 1.02 -3.41 -19.50
CA PHE A 27 0.27 -2.17 -19.78
C PHE A 27 -0.67 -2.32 -20.97
N LYS A 28 -0.27 -3.07 -22.01
CA LYS A 28 -1.16 -3.43 -23.13
C LYS A 28 -2.30 -4.34 -22.66
N LYS A 29 -1.99 -5.37 -21.85
CA LYS A 29 -2.98 -6.34 -21.37
C LYS A 29 -4.07 -5.69 -20.51
N ILE A 30 -3.69 -4.84 -19.55
CA ILE A 30 -4.64 -4.13 -18.69
C ILE A 30 -5.17 -2.83 -19.32
N ASN A 31 -4.80 -2.56 -20.57
CA ASN A 31 -5.16 -1.36 -21.33
C ASN A 31 -4.92 -0.04 -20.55
N LEU A 32 -3.79 0.02 -19.83
CA LEU A 32 -3.47 1.07 -18.85
C LEU A 32 -3.57 2.48 -19.41
N LYS A 33 -3.27 2.64 -20.71
CA LYS A 33 -3.36 3.94 -21.38
C LYS A 33 -4.73 4.58 -21.26
N ASN A 34 -5.82 3.82 -21.29
CA ASN A 34 -7.17 4.37 -21.26
C ASN A 34 -7.53 4.94 -19.87
N ASP A 35 -6.78 4.55 -18.84
CA ASP A 35 -6.95 5.02 -17.46
C ASP A 35 -5.95 6.16 -17.09
N LEU A 36 -5.23 6.68 -18.09
CA LEU A 36 -4.37 7.86 -17.97
C LEU A 36 -5.08 9.11 -18.51
N GLU A 37 -4.69 10.28 -18.03
CA GLU A 37 -5.34 11.56 -18.38
C GLU A 37 -5.14 11.91 -19.86
N TYR A 38 -3.95 11.63 -20.42
CA TYR A 38 -3.61 11.91 -21.82
C TYR A 38 -3.26 10.65 -22.63
N ASN A 39 -3.85 9.51 -22.26
CA ASN A 39 -3.76 8.25 -23.01
C ASN A 39 -2.32 7.85 -23.38
N ASP A 40 -2.09 7.50 -24.65
CA ASP A 40 -0.79 7.05 -25.18
C ASP A 40 0.32 8.11 -25.02
N VAL A 41 -0.01 9.41 -25.09
CA VAL A 41 0.97 10.49 -24.91
C VAL A 41 1.53 10.45 -23.49
N GLU A 42 0.66 10.25 -22.50
CA GLU A 42 1.07 10.14 -21.11
C GLU A 42 1.84 8.86 -20.83
N LEU A 43 1.37 7.72 -21.37
CA LEU A 43 2.05 6.44 -21.19
C LEU A 43 3.48 6.50 -21.73
N ASN A 44 3.67 7.05 -22.93
CA ASN A 44 5.00 7.23 -23.52
C ASN A 44 5.89 8.13 -22.66
N ALA A 45 5.35 9.23 -22.11
CA ALA A 45 6.09 10.08 -21.20
C ALA A 45 6.53 9.35 -19.92
N ILE A 46 5.67 8.52 -19.33
CA ILE A 46 6.01 7.69 -18.15
C ILE A 46 7.13 6.70 -18.48
N LEU A 47 7.03 6.01 -19.62
CA LEU A 47 8.04 5.05 -20.06
C LEU A 47 9.39 5.71 -20.32
N SER A 48 9.40 6.88 -20.98
CA SER A 48 10.61 7.66 -21.22
C SER A 48 11.23 8.16 -19.92
N GLN A 49 10.44 8.68 -18.99
CA GLN A 49 10.93 9.12 -17.67
C GLN A 49 11.58 7.96 -16.90
N TYR A 50 10.95 6.78 -16.89
CA TYR A 50 11.54 5.60 -16.27
C TYR A 50 12.87 5.20 -16.93
N ASP A 51 12.89 5.10 -18.26
CA ASP A 51 14.11 4.72 -19.02
C ASP A 51 15.26 5.71 -18.79
N HIS A 52 14.97 7.02 -18.71
CA HIS A 52 15.96 8.03 -18.35
C HIS A 52 16.47 7.87 -16.91
N SER A 53 15.56 7.64 -15.95
CA SER A 53 15.92 7.49 -14.53
C SER A 53 16.79 6.27 -14.23
N THR A 54 16.66 5.19 -15.01
CA THR A 54 17.52 4.01 -14.86
C THR A 54 18.91 4.20 -15.45
N LYS A 55 19.09 5.16 -16.37
CA LYS A 55 20.35 5.49 -17.04
C LYS A 55 21.09 6.67 -16.41
N SER A 56 20.41 7.55 -15.68
CA SER A 56 20.99 8.72 -15.01
C SER A 56 20.57 8.78 -13.55
N SER A 57 21.56 8.75 -12.66
CA SER A 57 21.39 8.71 -11.20
C SER A 57 20.85 10.00 -10.56
N ASN A 58 20.49 11.02 -11.36
CA ASN A 58 20.15 12.36 -10.88
C ASN A 58 18.82 12.92 -11.45
N ASP A 59 17.89 12.06 -11.86
CA ASP A 59 16.61 12.52 -12.41
C ASP A 59 15.67 13.03 -11.29
N GLN A 60 15.69 14.35 -11.07
CA GLN A 60 14.90 15.05 -10.05
C GLN A 60 13.38 15.05 -10.34
N ASN A 61 12.94 14.51 -11.48
CA ASN A 61 11.54 14.55 -11.89
C ASN A 61 10.67 13.41 -11.32
N ILE A 62 11.27 12.43 -10.64
CA ILE A 62 10.54 11.29 -10.04
C ILE A 62 10.56 11.39 -8.52
N ALA A 63 9.40 11.72 -7.93
CA ALA A 63 9.23 11.72 -6.49
C ALA A 63 9.05 10.29 -5.95
N LEU A 64 9.95 9.86 -5.06
CA LEU A 64 9.85 8.58 -4.36
C LEU A 64 8.78 8.61 -3.26
N THR A 65 8.13 7.47 -3.01
CA THR A 65 7.13 7.33 -1.94
C THR A 65 7.13 5.94 -1.31
N SER A 66 6.92 5.88 0.00
CA SER A 66 6.73 4.65 0.78
C SER A 66 5.29 4.54 1.33
N SER A 67 4.35 5.26 0.72
CA SER A 67 2.98 5.38 1.24
C SER A 67 2.19 4.08 1.06
N ALA A 68 1.78 3.47 2.17
CA ALA A 68 0.85 2.33 2.17
C ALA A 68 -0.44 2.63 1.40
N GLY A 69 -0.98 3.84 1.52
CA GLY A 69 -2.18 4.26 0.78
C GLY A 69 -1.99 4.28 -0.74
N ARG A 70 -0.76 4.46 -1.25
CA ARG A 70 -0.47 4.33 -2.69
C ARG A 70 -0.53 2.87 -3.14
N ILE A 71 -0.15 1.92 -2.28
CA ILE A 71 -0.28 0.48 -2.54
C ILE A 71 -1.76 0.09 -2.58
N PHE A 72 -2.57 0.53 -1.61
CA PHE A 72 -4.03 0.32 -1.65
C PHE A 72 -4.66 0.88 -2.93
N ASP A 73 -4.28 2.10 -3.34
CA ASP A 73 -4.76 2.69 -4.60
C ASP A 73 -4.35 1.83 -5.81
N THR A 74 -3.13 1.30 -5.84
CA THR A 74 -2.65 0.41 -6.91
C THR A 74 -3.42 -0.91 -6.96
N ILE A 75 -3.61 -1.59 -5.83
CA ILE A 75 -4.36 -2.85 -5.78
C ILE A 75 -5.83 -2.61 -6.16
N SER A 76 -6.41 -1.48 -5.73
CA SER A 76 -7.77 -1.09 -6.11
C SER A 76 -7.92 -0.93 -7.63
N TYR A 77 -6.91 -0.37 -8.28
CA TYR A 77 -6.89 -0.20 -9.72
C TYR A 77 -6.73 -1.54 -10.46
N LEU A 78 -5.76 -2.36 -10.05
CA LEU A 78 -5.48 -3.64 -10.70
C LEU A 78 -6.67 -4.61 -10.63
N LEU A 79 -7.43 -4.57 -9.53
CA LEU A 79 -8.65 -5.38 -9.35
C LEU A 79 -9.90 -4.75 -10.01
N GLY A 80 -9.76 -3.65 -10.74
CA GLY A 80 -10.87 -3.00 -11.46
C GLY A 80 -11.89 -2.29 -10.56
N VAL A 81 -11.51 -1.97 -9.32
CA VAL A 81 -12.43 -1.38 -8.32
C VAL A 81 -12.53 0.14 -8.45
N SER A 82 -11.42 0.81 -8.78
CA SER A 82 -11.36 2.27 -8.90
C SER A 82 -10.26 2.71 -9.88
N ASN A 83 -10.67 3.26 -11.03
CA ASN A 83 -9.73 3.72 -12.07
C ASN A 83 -9.36 5.19 -11.92
N ILE A 84 -10.25 5.99 -11.33
CA ILE A 84 -10.02 7.40 -11.04
C ILE A 84 -10.37 7.68 -9.58
N LYS A 85 -9.70 8.68 -9.01
CA LYS A 85 -9.99 9.19 -7.68
C LYS A 85 -10.71 10.53 -7.78
N THR A 86 -11.91 10.60 -7.24
CA THR A 86 -12.77 11.78 -7.16
C THR A 86 -12.70 12.48 -5.80
N TYR A 87 -12.33 11.75 -4.74
CA TYR A 87 -12.08 12.32 -3.40
C TYR A 87 -10.92 11.63 -2.66
N ARG A 88 -10.45 12.23 -1.57
CA ARG A 88 -9.31 11.70 -0.79
C ARG A 88 -9.67 10.34 -0.16
N GLY A 89 -8.86 9.33 -0.45
CA GLY A 89 -9.02 7.97 0.10
C GLY A 89 -9.95 7.05 -0.70
N GLU A 90 -10.60 7.54 -1.76
CA GLU A 90 -11.62 6.76 -2.50
C GLU A 90 -11.18 5.34 -2.91
N PRO A 91 -10.03 5.12 -3.58
CA PRO A 91 -9.69 3.77 -4.05
C PRO A 91 -9.51 2.80 -2.89
N ALA A 92 -8.78 3.22 -1.84
CA ALA A 92 -8.60 2.42 -0.63
C ALA A 92 -9.94 2.07 0.06
N MET A 93 -10.86 3.03 0.18
CA MET A 93 -12.18 2.80 0.78
C MET A 93 -13.05 1.86 -0.07
N ARG A 94 -13.05 2.03 -1.39
CA ARG A 94 -13.79 1.15 -2.31
C ARG A 94 -13.22 -0.26 -2.30
N LEU A 95 -11.89 -0.39 -2.25
CA LEU A 95 -11.21 -1.67 -2.15
C LEU A 95 -11.53 -2.39 -0.84
N GLU A 96 -11.64 -1.68 0.28
CA GLU A 96 -12.09 -2.24 1.55
C GLU A 96 -13.53 -2.79 1.46
N ALA A 97 -14.46 -1.99 0.93
CA ALA A 97 -15.83 -2.43 0.73
C ALA A 97 -15.92 -3.64 -0.23
N PHE A 98 -15.07 -3.66 -1.27
CA PHE A 98 -14.96 -4.76 -2.21
C PHE A 98 -14.43 -6.05 -1.56
N ALA A 99 -13.38 -5.92 -0.73
CA ALA A 99 -12.78 -7.01 0.03
C ALA A 99 -13.74 -7.65 1.04
N SER A 100 -14.67 -6.88 1.60
CA SER A 100 -15.65 -7.39 2.58
C SER A 100 -16.56 -8.51 2.05
N LYS A 101 -16.62 -8.70 0.73
CA LYS A 101 -17.41 -9.74 0.05
C LYS A 101 -16.59 -10.96 -0.38
N GLY A 102 -15.28 -10.93 -0.16
CA GLY A 102 -14.37 -12.01 -0.54
C GLY A 102 -14.10 -12.99 0.60
N ASN A 103 -13.70 -14.21 0.24
CA ASN A 103 -13.15 -15.19 1.15
C ASN A 103 -11.61 -15.25 0.98
N PRO A 104 -10.81 -14.77 1.95
CA PRO A 104 -9.37 -14.76 1.84
C PRO A 104 -8.75 -16.17 1.76
N ASP A 105 -9.42 -17.20 2.27
CA ASP A 105 -8.89 -18.58 2.30
C ASP A 105 -8.77 -19.21 0.90
N ASN A 106 -9.46 -18.65 -0.10
CA ASN A 106 -9.40 -19.11 -1.48
C ASN A 106 -8.12 -18.67 -2.23
N ILE A 107 -7.36 -17.75 -1.64
CA ILE A 107 -6.17 -17.14 -2.25
C ILE A 107 -4.94 -17.50 -1.44
N ASP A 108 -3.96 -18.03 -2.15
CA ASP A 108 -2.60 -18.11 -1.65
C ASP A 108 -1.84 -16.86 -2.10
N LEU A 109 -1.47 -16.03 -1.13
CA LEU A 109 -0.72 -14.79 -1.31
C LEU A 109 0.06 -14.57 -0.03
N GLU A 110 1.35 -14.28 -0.17
CA GLU A 110 2.26 -14.01 0.93
C GLU A 110 2.86 -12.62 0.76
N VAL A 111 3.03 -11.89 1.87
CA VAL A 111 3.74 -10.61 1.88
C VAL A 111 5.05 -10.78 2.63
N LYS A 112 6.16 -10.68 1.89
CA LYS A 112 7.49 -10.80 2.47
C LYS A 112 8.00 -9.46 2.95
N TYR A 113 8.77 -9.50 4.02
CA TYR A 113 9.55 -8.36 4.49
C TYR A 113 11.00 -8.78 4.75
N TYR A 114 11.92 -7.84 4.65
CA TYR A 114 13.35 -8.08 4.84
C TYR A 114 13.99 -6.93 5.61
N LYS A 115 15.17 -7.19 6.18
CA LYS A 115 15.97 -6.19 6.91
C LYS A 115 17.13 -5.70 6.05
N LYS A 116 17.29 -4.39 5.94
CA LYS A 116 18.43 -3.74 5.27
C LYS A 116 18.81 -2.48 6.03
N ASP A 117 20.10 -2.25 6.26
CA ASP A 117 20.62 -1.06 6.96
C ASP A 117 19.90 -0.77 8.30
N GLY A 118 19.62 -1.82 9.07
CA GLY A 118 18.94 -1.73 10.37
C GLY A 118 17.43 -1.46 10.30
N ARG A 119 16.84 -1.32 9.11
CA ARG A 119 15.42 -1.04 8.89
C ARG A 119 14.72 -2.23 8.24
N PHE A 120 13.44 -2.40 8.56
CA PHE A 120 12.59 -3.41 7.92
C PHE A 120 11.87 -2.81 6.72
N PHE A 121 11.76 -3.59 5.66
CA PHE A 121 11.12 -3.23 4.41
C PHE A 121 10.11 -4.30 4.03
N VAL A 122 8.85 -3.91 3.84
CA VAL A 122 7.83 -4.75 3.24
C VAL A 122 8.00 -4.70 1.73
N ASN A 123 8.15 -5.85 1.06
CA ASN A 123 8.37 -5.87 -0.38
C ASN A 123 7.05 -5.67 -1.15
N THR A 124 6.64 -4.41 -1.29
CA THR A 124 5.39 -4.04 -1.95
C THR A 124 5.39 -4.33 -3.45
N SER A 125 6.56 -4.42 -4.08
CA SER A 125 6.70 -4.79 -5.49
C SER A 125 6.27 -6.23 -5.73
N ASP A 126 6.73 -7.16 -4.88
CA ASP A 126 6.35 -8.57 -4.96
C ASP A 126 4.83 -8.75 -4.78
N ILE A 127 4.21 -7.95 -3.90
CA ILE A 127 2.75 -7.97 -3.70
C ILE A 127 2.03 -7.64 -5.01
N VAL A 128 2.44 -6.56 -5.68
CA VAL A 128 1.82 -6.13 -6.95
C VAL A 128 2.01 -7.19 -8.04
N CYS A 129 3.21 -7.76 -8.17
CA CYS A 129 3.47 -8.85 -9.12
C CYS A 129 2.61 -10.09 -8.82
N SER A 130 2.46 -10.45 -7.54
CA SER A 130 1.67 -11.61 -7.12
C SER A 130 0.19 -11.39 -7.41
N VAL A 131 -0.33 -10.18 -7.16
CA VAL A 131 -1.71 -9.80 -7.50
C VAL A 131 -1.94 -9.84 -9.01
N LEU A 132 -1.00 -9.36 -9.83
CA LEU A 132 -1.11 -9.47 -11.29
C LEU A 132 -1.22 -10.93 -11.76
N ASN A 133 -0.39 -11.82 -11.21
CA ASN A 133 -0.43 -13.24 -11.53
C ASN A 133 -1.76 -13.90 -11.10
N LEU A 134 -2.32 -13.48 -9.96
CA LEU A 134 -3.60 -13.98 -9.46
C LEU A 134 -4.78 -13.52 -10.32
N ILE A 135 -4.76 -12.27 -10.80
CA ILE A 135 -5.80 -11.73 -11.70
C ILE A 135 -5.83 -12.47 -13.04
N ASP A 136 -4.69 -12.97 -13.50
CA ASP A 136 -4.59 -13.72 -14.74
C ASP A 136 -5.19 -15.13 -14.68
N ASN A 137 -5.49 -15.63 -13.47
CA ASN A 137 -6.11 -16.93 -13.28
C ASN A 137 -7.64 -16.79 -13.24
N PRO A 138 -8.38 -17.33 -14.23
CA PRO A 138 -9.83 -17.18 -14.31
C PRO A 138 -10.60 -17.86 -13.16
N ASN A 139 -9.94 -18.76 -12.42
CA ASN A 139 -10.54 -19.44 -11.27
C ASN A 139 -10.41 -18.64 -9.96
N LYS A 140 -9.77 -17.46 -9.98
CA LYS A 140 -9.55 -16.64 -8.79
C LYS A 140 -10.49 -15.43 -8.81
N ASN A 141 -11.25 -15.27 -7.74
CA ASN A 141 -12.16 -14.14 -7.57
C ASN A 141 -11.38 -12.90 -7.09
N SER A 142 -11.53 -11.77 -7.77
CA SER A 142 -10.91 -10.49 -7.39
C SER A 142 -11.27 -10.03 -5.97
N GLN A 143 -12.47 -10.33 -5.47
CA GLN A 143 -12.90 -10.00 -4.11
C GLN A 143 -12.08 -10.79 -3.08
N ASP A 144 -11.82 -12.06 -3.36
CA ASP A 144 -10.99 -12.93 -2.52
C ASP A 144 -9.54 -12.43 -2.52
N ILE A 145 -9.02 -11.99 -3.69
CA ILE A 145 -7.68 -11.40 -3.80
C ILE A 145 -7.58 -10.12 -2.97
N ALA A 146 -8.59 -9.25 -3.04
CA ALA A 146 -8.66 -8.04 -2.24
C ALA A 146 -8.68 -8.36 -0.74
N ALA A 147 -9.51 -9.32 -0.31
CA ALA A 147 -9.60 -9.75 1.08
C ALA A 147 -8.27 -10.28 1.60
N LYS A 148 -7.65 -11.19 0.85
CA LYS A 148 -6.36 -11.77 1.22
C LYS A 148 -5.27 -10.69 1.30
N PHE A 149 -5.18 -9.80 0.29
CA PHE A 149 -4.22 -8.69 0.29
C PHE A 149 -4.29 -7.85 1.57
N HIS A 150 -5.48 -7.44 2.02
CA HIS A 150 -5.61 -6.64 3.23
C HIS A 150 -5.06 -7.37 4.46
N ILE A 151 -5.32 -8.67 4.57
CA ILE A 151 -4.90 -9.50 5.71
C ILE A 151 -3.39 -9.64 5.70
N VAL A 152 -2.80 -10.14 4.61
CA VAL A 152 -1.36 -10.43 4.59
C VAL A 152 -0.51 -9.17 4.61
N PHE A 153 -1.03 -8.07 4.07
CA PHE A 153 -0.36 -6.78 4.18
C PHE A 153 -0.40 -6.24 5.61
N ALA A 154 -1.53 -6.40 6.33
CA ALA A 154 -1.63 -6.04 7.74
C ALA A 154 -0.73 -6.91 8.63
N GLU A 155 -0.72 -8.22 8.41
CA GLU A 155 0.11 -9.19 9.13
C GLU A 155 1.59 -8.83 9.01
N ALA A 156 2.10 -8.55 7.80
CA ALA A 156 3.49 -8.15 7.62
C ALA A 156 3.88 -6.89 8.44
N PHE A 157 2.99 -5.91 8.58
CA PHE A 157 3.24 -4.75 9.44
C PHE A 157 3.15 -5.09 10.94
N ALA A 158 2.20 -5.94 11.33
CA ALA A 158 2.07 -6.39 12.71
C ALA A 158 3.30 -7.19 13.15
N ASP A 159 3.76 -8.13 12.33
CA ASP A 159 4.93 -8.98 12.62
C ASP A 159 6.19 -8.15 12.82
N ILE A 160 6.42 -7.14 11.96
CA ILE A 160 7.53 -6.20 12.12
C ILE A 160 7.38 -5.41 13.43
N ALA A 161 6.17 -4.96 13.77
CA ALA A 161 5.93 -4.18 14.99
C ALA A 161 6.16 -5.03 16.25
N ILE A 162 5.67 -6.27 16.28
CA ILE A 162 5.88 -7.25 17.35
C ILE A 162 7.38 -7.52 17.53
N LEU A 163 8.08 -7.83 16.43
CA LEU A 163 9.52 -8.10 16.46
C LEU A 163 10.31 -6.91 17.04
N ILE A 164 9.97 -5.68 16.65
CA ILE A 164 10.61 -4.47 17.18
C ILE A 164 10.25 -4.27 18.65
N ALA A 165 9.01 -4.51 19.05
CA ALA A 165 8.56 -4.38 20.43
C ALA A 165 9.35 -5.34 21.35
N ASP A 166 9.50 -6.60 20.94
CA ASP A 166 10.25 -7.62 21.69
C ASP A 166 11.75 -7.30 21.83
N LEU A 167 12.36 -6.80 20.76
CA LEU A 167 13.77 -6.38 20.76
C LEU A 167 14.02 -5.21 21.71
N ASN A 168 13.04 -4.33 21.90
CA ASN A 168 13.15 -3.13 22.73
C ASN A 168 12.48 -3.26 24.11
N LYS A 169 11.91 -4.43 24.43
CA LYS A 169 11.13 -4.66 25.67
C LYS A 169 9.99 -3.67 25.86
N ILE A 170 9.31 -3.37 24.75
CA ILE A 170 8.10 -2.54 24.73
C ILE A 170 6.89 -3.46 24.68
N ASP A 171 5.90 -3.23 25.56
CA ASP A 171 4.69 -4.03 25.69
C ASP A 171 3.49 -3.45 24.90
N LYS A 172 3.68 -2.31 24.22
CA LYS A 172 2.62 -1.52 23.56
C LYS A 172 2.94 -1.29 22.09
N VAL A 173 1.95 -1.52 21.23
CA VAL A 173 2.00 -1.21 19.79
C VAL A 173 0.82 -0.32 19.44
N GLY A 174 1.08 0.84 18.85
CA GLY A 174 0.04 1.79 18.44
C GLY A 174 -0.11 1.89 16.92
N LEU A 175 -1.34 2.02 16.45
CA LEU A 175 -1.65 2.28 15.04
C LEU A 175 -2.26 3.67 14.85
N THR A 176 -1.73 4.42 13.89
CA THR A 176 -2.17 5.78 13.54
C THR A 176 -2.05 6.01 12.03
N GLY A 177 -2.42 7.19 11.54
CA GLY A 177 -2.37 7.57 10.13
C GLY A 177 -3.64 7.19 9.36
N GLY A 178 -3.78 7.71 8.14
CA GLY A 178 -5.01 7.56 7.35
C GLY A 178 -5.38 6.12 6.99
N VAL A 179 -4.42 5.20 6.92
CA VAL A 179 -4.70 3.77 6.65
C VAL A 179 -5.34 3.08 7.86
N ALA A 180 -5.20 3.63 9.07
CA ALA A 180 -5.84 3.08 10.27
C ALA A 180 -7.38 3.16 10.21
N TYR A 181 -7.97 3.96 9.31
CA TYR A 181 -9.41 3.94 9.06
C TYR A 181 -9.88 2.66 8.36
N ASN A 182 -9.00 1.97 7.63
CA ASN A 182 -9.34 0.71 6.99
C ASN A 182 -9.55 -0.33 8.09
N ARG A 183 -10.79 -0.78 8.26
CA ARG A 183 -11.21 -1.66 9.34
C ARG A 183 -10.61 -3.04 9.19
N LEU A 184 -10.53 -3.57 7.97
CA LEU A 184 -9.93 -4.88 7.73
C LEU A 184 -8.43 -4.86 8.09
N PHE A 185 -7.71 -3.83 7.65
CA PHE A 185 -6.28 -3.67 7.97
C PHE A 185 -6.03 -3.46 9.47
N SER A 186 -6.74 -2.51 10.10
CA SER A 186 -6.56 -2.20 11.53
C SER A 186 -7.00 -3.34 12.46
N SER A 187 -8.10 -4.03 12.15
CA SER A 187 -8.56 -5.16 12.96
C SER A 187 -7.65 -6.37 12.85
N THR A 188 -7.06 -6.63 11.67
CA THR A 188 -6.04 -7.66 11.51
C THR A 188 -4.79 -7.34 12.33
N ILE A 189 -4.24 -6.11 12.23
CA ILE A 189 -3.08 -5.71 13.06
C ILE A 189 -3.41 -5.86 14.54
N LYS A 190 -4.56 -5.36 14.98
CA LYS A 190 -5.00 -5.44 16.38
C LYS A 190 -5.02 -6.90 16.87
N LYS A 191 -5.64 -7.79 16.09
CA LYS A 191 -5.73 -9.21 16.43
C LYS A 191 -4.35 -9.87 16.50
N THR A 192 -3.50 -9.64 15.50
CA THR A 192 -2.14 -10.21 15.45
C THR A 192 -1.30 -9.74 16.64
N VAL A 193 -1.29 -8.45 16.94
CA VAL A 193 -0.57 -7.87 18.09
C VAL A 193 -1.09 -8.42 19.42
N GLN A 194 -2.41 -8.49 19.61
CA GLN A 194 -3.00 -8.96 20.87
C GLN A 194 -2.79 -10.45 21.09
N ASN A 195 -2.73 -11.26 20.03
CA ASN A 195 -2.45 -12.69 20.13
C ASN A 195 -1.03 -12.97 20.66
N GLU A 196 -0.08 -12.07 20.41
CA GLU A 196 1.28 -12.10 20.98
C GLU A 196 1.37 -11.50 22.39
N GLY A 197 0.23 -11.16 23.01
CA GLY A 197 0.17 -10.64 24.38
C GLY A 197 0.54 -9.17 24.53
N LEU A 198 0.75 -8.44 23.44
CA LEU A 198 1.04 -7.00 23.46
C LEU A 198 -0.24 -6.17 23.59
N ILE A 199 -0.13 -4.98 24.18
CA ILE A 199 -1.22 -4.02 24.32
C ILE A 199 -1.34 -3.20 23.02
N PHE A 200 -2.45 -3.36 22.32
CA PHE A 200 -2.75 -2.56 21.13
C PHE A 200 -3.36 -1.21 21.49
N LEU A 201 -2.78 -0.12 20.97
CA LEU A 201 -3.26 1.26 21.15
C LEU A 201 -3.88 1.78 19.86
N GLU A 202 -5.13 2.21 19.94
CA GLU A 202 -5.86 2.78 18.81
C GLU A 202 -6.53 4.11 19.16
N HIS A 203 -6.85 4.85 18.10
CA HIS A 203 -7.55 6.11 18.19
C HIS A 203 -9.04 5.89 18.53
N ASN A 204 -9.55 6.67 19.49
CA ASN A 204 -10.97 6.64 19.87
C ASN A 204 -11.60 8.04 19.82
N LYS A 205 -11.07 8.97 20.63
CA LYS A 205 -11.57 10.36 20.69
C LYS A 205 -10.97 11.30 19.65
N ILE A 206 -9.81 10.92 19.10
CA ILE A 206 -9.05 11.71 18.14
C ILE A 206 -9.02 10.91 16.84
N PRO A 207 -9.24 11.51 15.67
CA PRO A 207 -9.10 10.80 14.41
C PRO A 207 -7.64 10.38 14.15
N PRO A 208 -7.38 9.15 13.64
CA PRO A 208 -6.03 8.69 13.32
C PRO A 208 -5.39 9.43 12.12
N GLY A 209 -6.21 10.03 11.26
CA GLY A 209 -5.74 10.76 10.07
C GLY A 209 -5.30 12.20 10.34
N ASP A 210 -5.16 12.97 9.26
CA ASP A 210 -4.62 14.34 9.28
C ASP A 210 -5.31 15.29 10.27
N ALA A 211 -6.62 15.10 10.50
CA ALA A 211 -7.40 15.89 11.45
C ALA A 211 -6.93 15.73 12.92
N GLY A 212 -6.21 14.67 13.26
CA GLY A 212 -5.66 14.43 14.61
C GLY A 212 -4.21 14.87 14.79
N ILE A 213 -3.53 15.30 13.72
CA ILE A 213 -2.08 15.59 13.74
C ILE A 213 -1.75 16.73 14.71
N SER A 214 -2.57 17.77 14.77
CA SER A 214 -2.32 18.94 15.64
C SER A 214 -2.18 18.56 17.11
N ILE A 215 -2.96 17.59 17.59
CA ILE A 215 -2.87 17.10 18.97
C ILE A 215 -1.58 16.32 19.19
N GLY A 216 -1.20 15.46 18.24
CA GLY A 216 0.08 14.73 18.31
C GLY A 216 1.28 15.69 18.32
N GLN A 217 1.22 16.77 17.55
CA GLN A 217 2.24 17.82 17.54
C GLN A 217 2.32 18.57 18.86
N LEU A 218 1.18 18.94 19.45
CA LEU A 218 1.12 19.61 20.76
C LEU A 218 1.77 18.75 21.85
N ILE A 219 1.35 17.47 21.95
CA ILE A 219 1.89 16.53 22.93
C ILE A 219 3.39 16.30 22.70
N GLY A 220 3.81 16.09 21.45
CA GLY A 220 5.21 15.90 21.10
C GLY A 220 6.08 17.12 21.41
N GLY A 221 5.56 18.33 21.20
CA GLY A 221 6.22 19.58 21.60
C GLY A 221 6.34 19.72 23.11
N TYR A 222 5.27 19.42 23.85
CA TYR A 222 5.26 19.44 25.31
C TYR A 222 6.34 18.53 25.90
N PHE A 223 6.46 17.28 25.41
CA PHE A 223 7.49 16.35 25.87
C PHE A 223 8.91 16.82 25.54
N LYS A 224 9.13 17.55 24.44
CA LYS A 224 10.44 18.10 24.10
C LYS A 224 10.86 19.29 24.97
N CYS A 225 9.90 20.05 25.49
CA CYS A 225 10.17 21.23 26.31
C CYS A 225 10.14 20.95 27.83
N SER A 226 9.59 19.81 28.25
CA SER A 226 9.44 19.44 29.67
C SER A 226 10.59 18.58 30.20
N TYR A 227 11.61 18.33 29.38
CA TYR A 227 12.90 17.71 29.71
C TYR A 227 14.02 18.64 29.27
#